data_AF-A0A0G3G484-F1
#
_entry.id   AF-A0A0G3G484-F1
#
_cell.length_a   1.000
_cell.length_b   1.000
_cell.length_c   1.000
_cell.angle_alpha   90.00
_cell.angle_beta   90.00
_cell.angle_gamma   90.00
#
_symmetry.space_group_name_H-M   'P 1'
#
loop_
_entity.id
_entity.type
_entity.pdbx_description
1 polymer ?
#
loop_
_entity_poly.entity_id
_entity_poly.type
_entity_poly.pdbx_seq_one_letter_code
_entity_poly.pdbx_strand_id
1 'polypeptide(L)'
;MSVSIKTPEEIEHMRVAGRLAAEVLEMIEPHVQAGVTTGELDRICHDYIVNTQDAIPAPLNYRGFPRSICTSVNHQVCHGIPGDRKLKNGDILNIDITVIKDGFHGDTSRMFVIGKAGIQAQRVIDVARTSMYLGIQQVRPGATLGDIGHAIQVYAEAQRCSVVREFCGHGIGRGFHEDPQVLHYGKPGTGMTLREGMCFTIEPMINAGRRHTRILADGWTAVTKDHSPSAQWEHTLLVTADGYEILTLRKDETPPQEIAA
;
A
#
# COMPACT_ATOMS: atom_id res chain seq x y z
N MET A 1 -10.22 19.15 5.43
CA MET A 1 -9.57 20.13 4.54
C MET A 1 -10.14 19.90 3.15
N SER A 2 -9.79 20.71 2.14
CA SER A 2 -10.23 20.45 0.76
C SER A 2 -9.23 19.52 0.06
N VAL A 3 -9.70 18.54 -0.70
CA VAL A 3 -8.84 17.68 -1.53
C VAL A 3 -8.04 18.54 -2.51
N SER A 4 -6.72 18.33 -2.53
CA SER A 4 -5.80 19.00 -3.45
C SER A 4 -6.00 18.46 -4.86
N ILE A 5 -6.20 19.37 -5.82
CA ILE A 5 -6.09 19.06 -7.25
C ILE A 5 -4.70 19.47 -7.69
N LYS A 6 -3.89 18.51 -8.14
CA LYS A 6 -2.49 18.75 -8.52
C LYS A 6 -2.45 19.49 -9.86
N THR A 7 -1.56 20.48 -9.96
CA THR A 7 -1.26 21.13 -11.25
C THR A 7 -0.43 20.20 -12.14
N PRO A 8 -0.29 20.47 -13.46
CA PRO A 8 0.55 19.65 -14.33
C PRO A 8 1.99 19.48 -13.84
N GLU A 9 2.59 20.53 -13.27
CA GLU A 9 3.94 20.47 -12.71
C GLU A 9 4.00 19.57 -11.47
N GLU A 10 3.02 19.69 -10.57
CA GLU A 10 2.94 18.84 -9.37
C GLU A 10 2.70 17.37 -9.73
N ILE A 11 1.98 17.10 -10.83
CA ILE A 11 1.80 15.74 -11.34
C ILE A 11 3.13 15.13 -11.78
N GLU A 12 4.02 15.88 -12.44
CA GLU A 12 5.35 15.36 -12.79
C GLU A 12 6.18 15.03 -11.55
N HIS A 13 6.11 15.84 -10.49
CA HIS A 13 6.75 15.51 -9.22
C HIS A 13 6.15 14.26 -8.57
N MET A 14 4.82 14.08 -8.64
CA MET A 14 4.16 12.87 -8.16
C MET A 14 4.60 11.62 -8.94
N ARG A 15 4.79 11.72 -10.27
CA ARG A 15 5.34 10.62 -11.10
C ARG A 15 6.76 10.26 -10.68
N VAL A 16 7.61 11.26 -10.45
CA VAL A 16 8.99 11.02 -10.00
C VAL A 16 8.99 10.34 -8.63
N ALA A 17 8.26 10.87 -7.65
CA ALA A 17 8.20 10.29 -6.31
C ALA A 17 7.61 8.87 -6.32
N GLY A 18 6.54 8.64 -7.07
CA GLY A 18 5.91 7.32 -7.22
C GLY A 18 6.84 6.29 -7.86
N ARG A 19 7.55 6.66 -8.94
CA ARG A 19 8.55 5.79 -9.56
C ARG A 19 9.67 5.43 -8.59
N LEU A 20 10.18 6.41 -7.84
CA LEU A 20 11.25 6.15 -6.86
C LEU A 20 10.79 5.20 -5.75
N ALA A 21 9.58 5.35 -5.22
CA ALA A 21 9.02 4.43 -4.23
C ALA A 21 8.91 2.99 -4.79
N ALA A 22 8.44 2.84 -6.03
CA ALA A 22 8.35 1.55 -6.72
C ALA A 22 9.74 0.91 -6.92
N GLU A 23 10.75 1.69 -7.32
CA GLU A 23 12.13 1.21 -7.51
C GLU A 23 12.75 0.65 -6.22
N VAL A 24 12.37 1.16 -5.04
CA VAL A 24 12.83 0.58 -3.76
C VAL A 24 12.29 -0.85 -3.58
N LEU A 25 11.01 -1.08 -3.91
CA LEU A 25 10.40 -2.42 -3.83
C LEU A 25 11.00 -3.40 -4.84
N GLU A 26 11.36 -2.92 -6.03
CA GLU A 26 12.08 -3.71 -7.04
C GLU A 26 13.50 -4.05 -6.55
N MET A 27 14.21 -3.07 -6.00
CA MET A 27 15.58 -3.24 -5.51
C MET A 27 15.66 -4.18 -4.31
N ILE A 28 14.70 -4.12 -3.38
CA ILE A 28 14.76 -4.91 -2.15
C ILE A 28 14.43 -6.38 -2.39
N GLU A 29 13.73 -6.73 -3.47
CA GLU A 29 13.28 -8.10 -3.77
C GLU A 29 14.35 -9.18 -3.60
N PRO A 30 15.55 -9.10 -4.23
CA PRO A 30 16.58 -10.12 -4.06
C PRO A 30 17.06 -10.28 -2.61
N HIS A 31 16.82 -9.31 -1.73
CA HIS A 31 17.22 -9.35 -0.32
C HIS A 31 16.16 -9.98 0.60
N VAL A 32 14.91 -10.13 0.13
CA VAL A 32 13.83 -10.71 0.93
C VAL A 32 13.95 -12.23 0.98
N GLN A 33 14.81 -12.72 1.87
CA GLN A 33 15.17 -14.13 1.98
C GLN A 33 15.04 -14.66 3.42
N ALA A 34 14.94 -15.98 3.57
CA ALA A 34 14.96 -16.62 4.88
C ALA A 34 16.28 -16.33 5.61
N GLY A 35 16.19 -16.02 6.91
CA GLY A 35 17.34 -15.71 7.75
C GLY A 35 17.67 -14.22 7.87
N VAL A 36 17.25 -13.39 6.89
CA VAL A 36 17.40 -11.93 6.91
C VAL A 36 16.47 -11.32 7.95
N THR A 37 16.91 -10.29 8.67
CA THR A 37 16.05 -9.57 9.62
C THR A 37 15.28 -8.45 8.93
N THR A 38 14.09 -8.11 9.43
CA THR A 38 13.38 -6.93 8.91
C THR A 38 14.18 -5.64 9.10
N GLY A 39 14.97 -5.52 10.17
CA GLY A 39 15.88 -4.39 10.37
C GLY A 39 17.04 -4.32 9.36
N GLU A 40 17.48 -5.45 8.81
CA GLU A 40 18.45 -5.45 7.72
C GLU A 40 17.81 -4.95 6.42
N LEU A 41 16.57 -5.34 6.12
CA LEU A 41 15.81 -4.81 4.99
C LEU A 41 15.60 -3.30 5.10
N ASP A 42 15.23 -2.81 6.29
CA ASP A 42 15.09 -1.37 6.57
C ASP A 42 16.36 -0.59 6.28
N ARG A 43 17.52 -1.10 6.70
CA ARG A 43 18.81 -0.46 6.42
C ARG A 43 19.12 -0.43 4.93
N ILE A 44 18.89 -1.53 4.20
CA ILE A 44 19.13 -1.60 2.76
C ILE A 44 18.22 -0.59 2.02
N CYS A 45 16.93 -0.55 2.35
CA CYS A 45 16.01 0.44 1.79
C CYS A 45 16.42 1.88 2.14
N HIS A 46 16.76 2.14 3.40
CA HIS A 46 17.22 3.47 3.86
C HIS A 46 18.43 3.94 3.05
N ASP A 47 19.46 3.10 2.96
CA ASP A 47 20.69 3.45 2.26
C ASP A 47 20.45 3.68 0.76
N TYR A 48 19.55 2.91 0.15
CA TYR A 48 19.17 3.12 -1.25
C TYR A 48 18.41 4.43 -1.47
N ILE A 49 17.39 4.71 -0.64
CA ILE A 49 16.59 5.94 -0.72
C ILE A 49 17.49 7.17 -0.53
N VAL A 50 18.34 7.17 0.50
CA VAL A 50 19.18 8.34 0.84
C VAL A 50 20.36 8.48 -0.11
N ASN A 51 21.14 7.41 -0.32
CA ASN A 51 22.44 7.53 -0.99
C ASN A 51 22.37 7.30 -2.51
N THR A 52 21.32 6.63 -3.01
CA THR A 52 21.16 6.36 -4.45
C THR A 52 20.11 7.26 -5.08
N GLN A 53 18.93 7.38 -4.47
CA GLN A 53 17.83 8.18 -5.02
C GLN A 53 17.90 9.67 -4.64
N ASP A 54 18.75 10.02 -3.66
CA ASP A 54 18.83 11.36 -3.08
C ASP A 54 17.44 11.83 -2.62
N ALA A 55 16.76 10.96 -1.88
CA ALA A 55 15.41 11.13 -1.38
C ALA A 55 15.35 10.91 0.14
N ILE A 56 14.21 11.21 0.75
CA ILE A 56 14.01 11.07 2.20
C ILE A 56 13.03 9.92 2.45
N PRO A 57 13.34 8.95 3.35
CA PRO A 57 12.36 7.95 3.76
C PRO A 57 11.29 8.59 4.64
N ALA A 58 10.07 8.76 4.11
CA ALA A 58 9.02 9.54 4.78
C ALA A 58 8.56 8.95 6.13
N PRO A 59 8.53 7.63 6.36
CA PRO A 59 8.15 7.06 7.65
C PRO A 59 9.10 7.44 8.79
N LEU A 60 10.37 7.73 8.49
CA LEU A 60 11.36 8.00 9.52
C LEU A 60 11.02 9.27 10.29
N ASN A 61 10.78 9.11 11.60
CA ASN A 61 10.34 10.15 12.53
C ASN A 61 8.93 10.71 12.24
N TYR A 62 8.16 10.11 11.34
CA TYR A 62 6.78 10.50 11.10
C TYR A 62 5.93 10.20 12.33
N ARG A 63 5.50 11.25 13.04
CA ARG A 63 4.79 11.16 14.34
C ARG A 63 5.51 10.26 15.36
N GLY A 64 6.83 10.14 15.26
CA GLY A 64 7.65 9.29 16.13
C GLY A 64 7.85 7.85 15.67
N PHE A 65 7.48 7.48 14.44
CA PHE A 65 7.82 6.16 13.88
C PHE A 65 9.35 6.02 13.75
N PRO A 66 9.97 4.91 14.19
CA PRO A 66 11.42 4.87 14.41
C PRO A 66 12.25 4.35 13.23
N ARG A 67 11.63 3.97 12.11
CA ARG A 67 12.27 3.26 10.98
C ARG A 67 11.94 3.91 9.65
N SER A 68 12.64 3.51 8.60
CA SER A 68 12.54 4.11 7.26
C SER A 68 11.46 3.48 6.40
N ILE A 69 11.09 2.23 6.70
CA ILE A 69 10.04 1.47 6.02
C ILE A 69 9.15 0.75 7.04
N CYS A 70 7.98 0.29 6.62
CA CYS A 70 7.19 -0.66 7.40
C CYS A 70 7.41 -2.09 6.89
N THR A 71 7.48 -3.06 7.80
CA THR A 71 7.59 -4.49 7.48
C THR A 71 6.56 -5.27 8.28
N SER A 72 5.48 -5.71 7.62
CA SER A 72 4.34 -6.38 8.28
C SER A 72 4.32 -7.86 7.93
N VAL A 73 4.71 -8.71 8.88
CA VAL A 73 4.88 -10.15 8.65
C VAL A 73 3.70 -10.97 9.20
N ASN A 74 3.15 -11.84 8.37
CA ASN A 74 2.07 -12.80 8.64
C ASN A 74 0.74 -12.16 9.08
N HIS A 75 0.53 -12.02 10.39
CA HIS A 75 -0.73 -11.52 10.98
C HIS A 75 -0.68 -10.02 11.31
N GLN A 76 0.48 -9.40 11.06
CA GLN A 76 0.61 -7.94 11.09
C GLN A 76 -0.08 -7.38 9.85
N VAL A 77 -1.01 -6.45 10.09
CA VAL A 77 -1.87 -5.84 9.08
C VAL A 77 -1.13 -4.73 8.36
N CYS A 78 -0.55 -3.80 9.12
CA CYS A 78 0.24 -2.67 8.62
C CYS A 78 1.15 -2.14 9.76
N HIS A 79 2.05 -1.23 9.41
CA HIS A 79 2.92 -0.48 10.32
C HIS A 79 3.80 -1.34 11.24
N GLY A 80 4.15 -2.57 10.84
CA GLY A 80 5.13 -3.37 11.57
C GLY A 80 6.49 -2.67 11.59
N ILE A 81 7.07 -2.47 12.78
CA ILE A 81 8.37 -1.81 12.94
C ILE A 81 9.51 -2.79 12.63
N PRO A 82 10.40 -2.49 11.67
CA PRO A 82 11.63 -3.25 11.42
C PRO A 82 12.52 -3.43 12.67
N GLY A 83 13.06 -4.64 12.87
CA GLY A 83 13.91 -4.99 14.01
C GLY A 83 14.57 -6.37 13.88
N ASP A 84 14.81 -7.05 15.00
CA ASP A 84 15.57 -8.31 15.05
C ASP A 84 14.82 -9.54 14.53
N ARG A 85 13.59 -9.38 14.04
CA ARG A 85 12.77 -10.48 13.53
C ARG A 85 13.41 -11.05 12.27
N LYS A 86 13.96 -12.26 12.38
CA LYS A 86 14.43 -13.06 11.24
C LYS A 86 13.24 -13.66 10.47
N LEU A 87 13.25 -13.48 9.16
CA LEU A 87 12.30 -14.09 8.23
C LEU A 87 12.54 -15.60 8.14
N LYS A 88 11.46 -16.36 7.98
CA LYS A 88 11.49 -17.82 7.86
C LYS A 88 10.78 -18.27 6.60
N ASN A 89 11.17 -19.45 6.10
CA ASN A 89 10.41 -20.11 5.04
C ASN A 89 8.94 -20.29 5.47
N GLY A 90 8.04 -19.87 4.59
CA GLY A 90 6.59 -19.86 4.82
C GLY A 90 6.04 -18.53 5.33
N ASP A 91 6.88 -17.58 5.74
CA ASP A 91 6.43 -16.23 6.08
C ASP A 91 5.92 -15.50 4.83
N ILE A 92 4.89 -14.69 5.04
CA ILE A 92 4.49 -13.62 4.10
C ILE A 92 4.84 -12.28 4.73
N LEU A 93 5.33 -11.35 3.94
CA LEU A 93 5.81 -10.05 4.38
C LEU A 93 5.26 -8.97 3.45
N ASN A 94 4.52 -7.99 3.98
CA ASN A 94 4.33 -6.72 3.30
C ASN A 94 5.55 -5.81 3.59
N ILE A 95 6.11 -5.21 2.55
CA ILE A 95 7.00 -4.06 2.70
C ILE A 95 6.29 -2.85 2.10
N ASP A 96 6.24 -1.78 2.88
CA ASP A 96 5.58 -0.54 2.55
C ASP A 96 6.59 0.61 2.57
N ILE A 97 6.66 1.32 1.45
CA ILE A 97 7.66 2.30 1.10
C ILE A 97 6.99 3.63 0.77
N THR A 98 7.39 4.65 1.52
CA THR A 98 7.11 6.03 1.17
C THR A 98 8.41 6.83 1.07
N VAL A 99 8.60 7.54 -0.04
CA VAL A 99 9.74 8.45 -0.25
C VAL A 99 9.27 9.88 -0.39
N ILE A 100 10.11 10.84 -0.01
CA ILE A 100 9.95 12.27 -0.32
C ILE A 100 11.03 12.65 -1.33
N LYS A 101 10.62 13.11 -2.51
CA LYS A 101 11.50 13.72 -3.51
C LYS A 101 10.97 15.09 -3.90
N ASP A 102 11.83 16.10 -3.85
CA ASP A 102 11.49 17.49 -4.19
C ASP A 102 10.21 18.03 -3.49
N GLY A 103 9.97 17.56 -2.26
CA GLY A 103 8.83 17.95 -1.45
C GLY A 103 7.51 17.20 -1.76
N PHE A 104 7.55 16.14 -2.58
CA PHE A 104 6.41 15.29 -2.90
C PHE A 104 6.62 13.86 -2.41
N HIS A 105 5.54 13.27 -1.90
CA HIS A 105 5.52 11.91 -1.40
C HIS A 105 5.07 10.93 -2.49
N GLY A 106 5.77 9.80 -2.61
CA GLY A 106 5.34 8.65 -3.40
C GLY A 106 5.23 7.43 -2.48
N ASP A 107 4.14 6.69 -2.59
CA ASP A 107 3.76 5.67 -1.60
C ASP A 107 3.25 4.39 -2.24
N THR A 108 3.83 3.26 -1.83
CA THR A 108 3.43 1.94 -2.35
C THR A 108 3.92 0.81 -1.46
N SER A 109 3.17 -0.28 -1.46
CA SER A 109 3.51 -1.51 -0.76
C SER A 109 3.22 -2.74 -1.60
N ARG A 110 3.93 -3.83 -1.31
CA ARG A 110 3.67 -5.13 -1.92
C ARG A 110 3.96 -6.30 -0.99
N MET A 111 3.36 -7.44 -1.31
CA MET A 111 3.59 -8.70 -0.61
C MET A 111 4.77 -9.47 -1.18
N PHE A 112 5.59 -10.02 -0.30
CA PHE A 112 6.66 -10.96 -0.57
C PHE A 112 6.37 -12.29 0.13
N VAL A 113 6.79 -13.38 -0.51
CA VAL A 113 6.67 -14.74 0.02
C VAL A 113 8.07 -15.31 0.24
N ILE A 114 8.38 -15.70 1.46
CA ILE A 114 9.69 -16.27 1.78
C ILE A 114 9.62 -17.78 1.56
N GLY A 115 10.23 -18.26 0.47
CA GLY A 115 10.14 -19.65 0.05
C GLY A 115 8.75 -19.99 -0.48
N LYS A 116 7.97 -20.80 0.26
CA LYS A 116 6.62 -21.20 -0.15
C LYS A 116 5.62 -20.92 0.97
N ALA A 117 4.66 -20.03 0.71
CA ALA A 117 3.56 -19.74 1.63
C ALA A 117 2.63 -20.95 1.81
N GLY A 118 1.97 -21.01 2.97
CA GLY A 118 0.83 -21.90 3.18
C GLY A 118 -0.38 -21.47 2.34
N ILE A 119 -1.30 -22.41 2.07
CA ILE A 119 -2.46 -22.18 1.18
C ILE A 119 -3.29 -20.95 1.59
N GLN A 120 -3.56 -20.79 2.89
CA GLN A 120 -4.34 -19.64 3.38
C GLN A 120 -3.60 -18.31 3.19
N ALA A 121 -2.28 -18.30 3.40
CA ALA A 121 -1.44 -17.13 3.26
C ALA A 121 -1.30 -16.71 1.78
N GLN A 122 -1.09 -17.67 0.88
CA GLN A 122 -1.08 -17.40 -0.57
C GLN A 122 -2.44 -16.85 -1.03
N ARG A 123 -3.53 -17.47 -0.59
CA ARG A 123 -4.88 -17.02 -0.95
C ARG A 123 -5.13 -15.56 -0.54
N VAL A 124 -4.79 -15.16 0.69
CA VAL A 124 -5.06 -13.79 1.14
C VAL A 124 -4.19 -12.76 0.39
N ILE A 125 -2.96 -13.11 0.00
CA ILE A 125 -2.12 -12.27 -0.89
C ILE A 125 -2.83 -12.04 -2.23
N ASP A 126 -3.30 -13.12 -2.86
CA ASP A 126 -3.94 -13.04 -4.19
C ASP A 126 -5.25 -12.25 -4.13
N VAL A 127 -6.03 -12.45 -3.05
CA VAL A 127 -7.28 -11.71 -2.81
C VAL A 127 -7.00 -10.23 -2.59
N ALA A 128 -6.01 -9.87 -1.76
CA ALA A 128 -5.64 -8.48 -1.51
C ALA A 128 -5.22 -7.77 -2.79
N ARG A 129 -4.38 -8.40 -3.61
CA ARG A 129 -3.93 -7.86 -4.90
C ARG A 129 -5.11 -7.64 -5.86
N THR A 130 -5.97 -8.65 -5.98
CA THR A 130 -7.13 -8.55 -6.89
C THR A 130 -8.13 -7.50 -6.40
N SER A 131 -8.38 -7.43 -5.09
CA SER A 131 -9.20 -6.38 -4.49
C SER A 131 -8.67 -4.98 -4.81
N MET A 132 -7.36 -4.73 -4.60
CA MET A 132 -6.73 -3.45 -4.94
C MET A 132 -7.01 -3.06 -6.39
N TYR A 133 -6.75 -3.97 -7.33
CA TYR A 133 -6.93 -3.70 -8.75
C TYR A 133 -8.39 -3.50 -9.16
N LEU A 134 -9.33 -4.25 -8.58
CA LEU A 134 -10.77 -4.02 -8.79
C LEU A 134 -11.21 -2.65 -8.28
N GLY A 135 -10.64 -2.18 -7.16
CA GLY A 135 -10.83 -0.83 -6.65
C GLY A 135 -10.27 0.23 -7.59
N ILE A 136 -9.02 0.04 -8.06
CA ILE A 136 -8.35 0.92 -9.04
C ILE A 136 -9.17 1.05 -10.33
N GLN A 137 -9.76 -0.03 -10.83
CA GLN A 137 -10.60 -0.01 -12.03
C GLN A 137 -11.85 0.88 -11.92
N GLN A 138 -12.28 1.25 -10.71
CA GLN A 138 -13.41 2.18 -10.51
C GLN A 138 -12.99 3.66 -10.62
N VAL A 139 -11.69 3.96 -10.63
CA VAL A 139 -11.17 5.32 -10.60
C VAL A 139 -11.36 6.01 -11.95
N ARG A 140 -12.16 7.06 -11.97
CA ARG A 140 -12.35 7.96 -13.11
C ARG A 140 -13.12 9.20 -12.66
N PRO A 141 -13.03 10.33 -13.38
CA PRO A 141 -13.87 11.49 -13.09
C PRO A 141 -15.36 11.11 -13.02
N GLY A 142 -16.05 11.61 -11.99
CA GLY A 142 -17.48 11.34 -11.77
C GLY A 142 -17.80 10.06 -10.98
N ALA A 143 -16.88 9.10 -10.87
CA ALA A 143 -17.03 7.99 -9.92
C ALA A 143 -16.90 8.49 -8.48
N THR A 144 -17.27 7.67 -7.50
CA THR A 144 -17.25 8.03 -6.08
C THR A 144 -16.31 7.14 -5.27
N LEU A 145 -15.80 7.65 -4.14
CA LEU A 145 -14.98 6.85 -3.21
C LEU A 145 -15.69 5.57 -2.73
N GLY A 146 -17.02 5.61 -2.61
CA GLY A 146 -17.82 4.44 -2.23
C GLY A 146 -17.84 3.35 -3.30
N ASP A 147 -17.65 3.68 -4.58
CA ASP A 147 -17.53 2.69 -5.66
C ASP A 147 -16.25 1.86 -5.52
N ILE A 148 -15.13 2.52 -5.17
CA ILE A 148 -13.85 1.87 -4.88
C ILE A 148 -14.00 0.88 -3.72
N GLY A 149 -14.51 1.37 -2.58
CA GLY A 149 -14.70 0.54 -1.39
C GLY A 149 -15.67 -0.61 -1.62
N HIS A 150 -16.74 -0.39 -2.39
CA HIS A 150 -17.69 -1.44 -2.73
C HIS A 150 -17.05 -2.56 -3.57
N ALA A 151 -16.29 -2.21 -4.61
CA ALA A 151 -15.62 -3.19 -5.47
C ALA A 151 -14.63 -4.06 -4.69
N ILE A 152 -13.83 -3.45 -3.81
CA ILE A 152 -12.89 -4.18 -2.94
C ILE A 152 -13.65 -5.13 -2.00
N GLN A 153 -14.64 -4.61 -1.28
CA GLN A 153 -15.36 -5.34 -0.25
C GLN A 153 -16.11 -6.55 -0.81
N VAL A 154 -16.88 -6.36 -1.89
CA VAL A 154 -17.69 -7.44 -2.49
C VAL A 154 -16.80 -8.61 -2.91
N TYR A 155 -15.66 -8.32 -3.54
CA TYR A 155 -14.73 -9.37 -3.96
C TYR A 155 -14.09 -10.07 -2.75
N ALA A 156 -13.51 -9.32 -1.81
CA ALA A 156 -12.81 -9.91 -0.66
C ALA A 156 -13.74 -10.80 0.19
N GLU A 157 -14.96 -10.33 0.46
CA GLU A 157 -15.95 -11.07 1.26
C GLU A 157 -16.46 -12.32 0.51
N ALA A 158 -16.66 -12.26 -0.81
CA ALA A 158 -16.98 -13.43 -1.61
C ALA A 158 -15.86 -14.50 -1.58
N GLN A 159 -14.61 -14.06 -1.42
CA GLN A 159 -13.45 -14.92 -1.23
C GLN A 159 -13.26 -15.37 0.23
N ARG A 160 -14.27 -15.24 1.10
CA ARG A 160 -14.24 -15.61 2.52
C ARG A 160 -13.09 -14.96 3.29
N CYS A 161 -12.61 -13.81 2.82
CA CYS A 161 -11.69 -12.94 3.54
C CYS A 161 -12.50 -11.76 4.12
N SER A 162 -11.84 -10.89 4.88
CA SER A 162 -12.49 -9.69 5.42
C SER A 162 -11.63 -8.46 5.25
N VAL A 163 -12.28 -7.30 5.11
CA VAL A 163 -11.62 -6.01 4.93
C VAL A 163 -11.43 -5.33 6.29
N VAL A 164 -10.20 -4.89 6.57
CA VAL A 164 -9.86 -4.05 7.73
C VAL A 164 -10.59 -2.71 7.62
N ARG A 165 -11.03 -2.14 8.75
CA ARG A 165 -11.84 -0.90 8.74
C ARG A 165 -11.22 0.24 9.55
N GLU A 166 -10.17 -0.05 10.28
CA GLU A 166 -9.47 0.89 11.15
C GLU A 166 -8.42 1.74 10.40
N PHE A 167 -8.09 1.34 9.17
CA PHE A 167 -7.15 2.01 8.27
C PHE A 167 -7.80 2.20 6.89
N CYS A 168 -7.32 3.17 6.12
CA CYS A 168 -7.85 3.53 4.82
C CYS A 168 -6.74 4.09 3.94
N GLY A 169 -6.97 4.12 2.63
CA GLY A 169 -6.13 4.94 1.75
C GLY A 169 -6.27 6.42 2.05
N HIS A 170 -5.40 7.22 1.46
CA HIS A 170 -5.34 8.65 1.72
C HIS A 170 -4.97 9.46 0.48
N GLY A 171 -5.35 10.74 0.47
CA GLY A 171 -4.77 11.70 -0.46
C GLY A 171 -3.26 11.80 -0.21
N ILE A 172 -2.51 12.14 -1.26
CA ILE A 172 -1.06 12.23 -1.17
C ILE A 172 -0.50 13.33 -2.08
N GLY A 173 0.56 13.97 -1.61
CA GLY A 173 1.26 15.00 -2.35
C GLY A 173 2.37 15.63 -1.54
N ARG A 174 2.18 16.88 -1.12
CA ARG A 174 3.17 17.58 -0.28
C ARG A 174 3.09 17.10 1.17
N GLY A 175 1.90 16.74 1.62
CA GLY A 175 1.68 15.95 2.81
C GLY A 175 1.74 14.45 2.49
N PHE A 176 2.23 13.69 3.47
CA PHE A 176 2.22 12.23 3.44
C PHE A 176 0.77 11.71 3.40
N HIS A 177 -0.04 12.10 4.39
CA HIS A 177 -1.45 11.74 4.46
C HIS A 177 -2.32 13.02 4.35
N GLU A 178 -2.93 13.23 3.19
CA GLU A 178 -3.87 14.32 2.86
C GLU A 178 -5.31 13.79 2.73
N ASP A 179 -6.30 14.69 2.61
CA ASP A 179 -7.64 14.29 2.16
C ASP A 179 -7.59 13.89 0.66
N PRO A 180 -8.39 12.90 0.20
CA PRO A 180 -9.48 12.24 0.93
C PRO A 180 -9.06 10.98 1.66
N GLN A 181 -9.85 10.56 2.65
CA GLN A 181 -9.79 9.19 3.17
C GLN A 181 -10.50 8.23 2.21
N VAL A 182 -9.79 7.19 1.75
CA VAL A 182 -10.26 6.21 0.78
C VAL A 182 -10.57 4.90 1.50
N LEU A 183 -11.82 4.72 1.91
CA LEU A 183 -12.24 3.49 2.59
C LEU A 183 -12.26 2.30 1.64
N HIS A 184 -11.75 1.15 2.06
CA HIS A 184 -11.77 -0.10 1.27
C HIS A 184 -13.07 -0.90 1.42
N TYR A 185 -14.11 -0.26 1.96
CA TYR A 185 -15.46 -0.79 2.10
C TYR A 185 -16.45 0.34 1.81
N GLY A 186 -17.62 0.02 1.26
CA GLY A 186 -18.53 1.08 0.82
C GLY A 186 -19.79 0.63 0.10
N LYS A 187 -20.57 1.62 -0.31
CA LYS A 187 -21.76 1.48 -1.15
C LYS A 187 -21.55 2.25 -2.46
N PRO A 188 -22.03 1.73 -3.60
CA PRO A 188 -21.92 2.44 -4.87
C PRO A 188 -22.55 3.84 -4.82
N GLY A 189 -21.93 4.81 -5.49
CA GLY A 189 -22.41 6.19 -5.61
C GLY A 189 -22.39 7.00 -4.32
N THR A 190 -21.61 6.60 -3.31
CA THR A 190 -21.53 7.30 -2.00
C THR A 190 -20.15 7.89 -1.75
N GLY A 191 -20.07 8.90 -0.89
CA GLY A 191 -18.82 9.59 -0.60
C GLY A 191 -18.46 10.64 -1.65
N MET A 192 -17.19 11.05 -1.68
CA MET A 192 -16.73 12.13 -2.56
C MET A 192 -16.66 11.69 -4.02
N THR A 193 -17.08 12.56 -4.92
CA THR A 193 -16.88 12.41 -6.36
C THR A 193 -15.42 12.68 -6.75
N LEU A 194 -14.83 11.75 -7.50
CA LEU A 194 -13.48 11.85 -8.03
C LEU A 194 -13.41 12.89 -9.15
N ARG A 195 -12.30 13.62 -9.19
CA ARG A 195 -12.02 14.67 -10.17
C ARG A 195 -10.61 14.49 -10.71
N GLU A 196 -10.41 14.85 -11.96
CA GLU A 196 -9.09 14.88 -12.60
C GLU A 196 -8.09 15.68 -11.75
N GLY A 197 -6.85 15.19 -11.68
CA GLY A 197 -5.77 15.79 -10.90
C GLY A 197 -5.75 15.43 -9.41
N MET A 198 -6.71 14.63 -8.92
CA MET A 198 -6.61 14.04 -7.57
C MET A 198 -5.53 12.96 -7.54
N CYS A 199 -4.68 12.98 -6.51
CA CYS A 199 -3.76 11.89 -6.19
C CYS A 199 -4.09 11.27 -4.84
N PHE A 200 -4.18 9.94 -4.78
CA PHE A 200 -4.48 9.19 -3.55
C PHE A 200 -4.02 7.73 -3.65
N THR A 201 -3.93 7.06 -2.50
CA THR A 201 -3.58 5.64 -2.40
C THR A 201 -4.83 4.76 -2.41
N ILE A 202 -4.71 3.57 -3.00
CA ILE A 202 -5.62 2.44 -2.77
C ILE A 202 -4.79 1.31 -2.20
N GLU A 203 -4.97 1.06 -0.90
CA GLU A 203 -4.12 0.18 -0.09
C GLU A 203 -4.89 -0.87 0.74
N PRO A 204 -5.77 -1.69 0.14
CA PRO A 204 -6.65 -2.55 0.92
C PRO A 204 -5.88 -3.58 1.76
N MET A 205 -6.13 -3.55 3.06
CA MET A 205 -5.70 -4.57 4.00
C MET A 205 -6.79 -5.64 4.15
N ILE A 206 -6.46 -6.86 3.71
CA ILE A 206 -7.37 -8.00 3.71
C ILE A 206 -6.88 -9.06 4.70
N ASN A 207 -7.76 -9.47 5.61
CA ASN A 207 -7.50 -10.55 6.56
C ASN A 207 -8.08 -11.86 6.04
N ALA A 208 -7.36 -12.97 6.22
CA ALA A 208 -7.86 -14.30 5.93
C ALA A 208 -8.96 -14.76 6.91
N GLY A 209 -8.97 -14.18 8.11
CA GLY A 209 -9.96 -14.41 9.16
C GLY A 209 -10.90 -13.22 9.33
N ARG A 210 -11.08 -12.78 10.57
CA ARG A 210 -12.00 -11.68 10.96
C ARG A 210 -11.35 -10.32 10.74
N ARG A 211 -12.18 -9.30 10.45
CA ARG A 211 -11.71 -7.93 10.18
C ARG A 211 -11.05 -7.20 11.35
N HIS A 212 -11.23 -7.67 12.57
CA HIS A 212 -10.89 -6.90 13.77
C HIS A 212 -9.37 -6.86 13.98
N THR A 213 -8.85 -5.67 14.23
CA THR A 213 -7.44 -5.44 14.49
C THR A 213 -7.19 -4.95 15.92
N ARG A 214 -5.93 -4.99 16.37
CA ARG A 214 -5.45 -4.30 17.58
C ARG A 214 -4.05 -3.74 17.32
N ILE A 215 -3.73 -2.61 17.95
CA ILE A 215 -2.39 -2.03 17.93
C ILE A 215 -1.60 -2.62 19.12
N LEU A 216 -0.34 -2.98 18.88
CA LEU A 216 0.55 -3.50 19.92
C LEU A 216 1.07 -2.39 20.85
N ALA A 217 1.78 -2.79 21.91
CA ALA A 217 2.31 -1.87 22.90
C ALA A 217 3.38 -0.90 22.36
N ASP A 218 3.94 -1.18 21.18
CA ASP A 218 4.83 -0.26 20.46
C ASP A 218 4.10 0.96 19.88
N GLY A 219 2.77 0.98 19.89
CA GLY A 219 1.94 2.09 19.42
C GLY A 219 1.72 2.14 17.91
N TRP A 220 2.33 1.22 17.14
CA TRP A 220 2.34 1.25 15.68
C TRP A 220 1.83 -0.04 15.06
N THR A 221 2.41 -1.18 15.47
CA THR A 221 2.17 -2.46 14.79
C THR A 221 0.70 -2.86 14.94
N ALA A 222 -0.04 -2.84 13.84
CA ALA A 222 -1.42 -3.33 13.79
C ALA A 222 -1.42 -4.82 13.50
N VAL A 223 -2.20 -5.61 14.25
CA VAL A 223 -2.31 -7.07 14.07
C VAL A 223 -3.76 -7.52 14.02
N THR A 224 -4.03 -8.63 13.35
CA THR A 224 -5.34 -9.30 13.41
C THR A 224 -5.59 -9.82 14.83
N LYS A 225 -6.82 -9.65 15.35
CA LYS A 225 -7.17 -10.12 16.70
C LYS A 225 -7.23 -11.65 16.80
N ASP A 226 -7.49 -12.33 15.69
CA ASP A 226 -7.57 -13.80 15.64
C ASP A 226 -6.28 -14.46 15.15
N HIS A 227 -5.21 -13.68 14.96
CA HIS A 227 -3.90 -14.13 14.48
C HIS A 227 -3.91 -14.77 13.07
N SER A 228 -5.01 -14.62 12.32
CA SER A 228 -5.05 -15.01 10.92
C SER A 228 -4.08 -14.15 10.09
N PRO A 229 -3.50 -14.69 9.00
CA PRO A 229 -2.69 -13.91 8.08
C PRO A 229 -3.46 -12.72 7.49
N SER A 230 -2.75 -11.61 7.29
CA SER A 230 -3.22 -10.42 6.60
C SER A 230 -2.30 -10.12 5.42
N ALA A 231 -2.84 -9.46 4.40
CA ALA A 231 -2.08 -9.01 3.25
C ALA A 231 -2.56 -7.61 2.81
N GLN A 232 -1.62 -6.82 2.33
CA GLN A 232 -1.83 -5.47 1.82
C GLN A 232 -1.05 -5.32 0.51
N TRP A 233 -1.69 -4.68 -0.45
CA TRP A 233 -1.07 -4.20 -1.67
C TRP A 233 -1.49 -2.75 -1.84
N GLU A 234 -0.61 -1.94 -2.41
CA GLU A 234 -0.89 -0.53 -2.54
C GLU A 234 -0.27 0.09 -3.79
N HIS A 235 -1.02 1.02 -4.36
CA HIS A 235 -0.49 1.99 -5.29
C HIS A 235 -0.98 3.40 -4.99
N THR A 236 -0.12 4.37 -5.28
CA THR A 236 -0.48 5.77 -5.49
C THR A 236 -1.03 5.94 -6.92
N LEU A 237 -2.16 6.61 -7.04
CA LEU A 237 -2.88 6.84 -8.29
C LEU A 237 -3.03 8.34 -8.57
N LEU A 238 -3.10 8.67 -9.85
CA LEU A 238 -3.60 9.95 -10.36
C LEU A 238 -4.92 9.72 -11.09
N VAL A 239 -5.94 10.52 -10.82
CA VAL A 239 -7.15 10.57 -11.65
C VAL A 239 -6.88 11.38 -12.91
N THR A 240 -6.98 10.77 -14.09
CA THR A 240 -6.83 11.43 -15.39
C THR A 240 -8.18 11.91 -15.93
N ALA A 241 -8.20 12.57 -17.10
CA ALA A 241 -9.43 13.04 -17.73
C ALA A 241 -10.43 11.91 -18.06
N ASP A 242 -9.94 10.70 -18.29
CA ASP A 242 -10.70 9.54 -18.78
C ASP A 242 -10.57 8.28 -17.91
N GLY A 243 -9.76 8.32 -16.85
CA GLY A 243 -9.54 7.18 -15.98
C GLY A 243 -8.53 7.45 -14.86
N TYR A 244 -7.44 6.69 -14.88
CA TYR A 244 -6.38 6.76 -13.89
C TYR A 244 -5.01 6.45 -14.48
N GLU A 245 -3.98 6.92 -13.80
CA GLU A 245 -2.59 6.53 -13.99
C GLU A 245 -2.07 5.93 -12.67
N ILE A 246 -1.40 4.77 -12.73
CA ILE A 246 -0.75 4.15 -11.58
C ILE A 246 0.67 4.72 -11.48
N LEU A 247 0.91 5.64 -10.56
CA LEU A 247 2.18 6.37 -10.44
C LEU A 247 3.32 5.52 -9.87
N THR A 248 2.96 4.42 -9.23
CA THR A 248 3.87 3.48 -8.55
C THR A 248 3.86 2.09 -9.20
N LEU A 249 3.52 2.02 -10.49
CA LEU A 249 3.51 0.76 -11.23
C LEU A 249 4.92 0.19 -11.32
N ARG A 250 5.10 -1.07 -10.95
CA ARG A 250 6.39 -1.77 -11.02
C ARG A 250 6.57 -2.48 -12.37
N LYS A 251 7.81 -2.72 -12.77
CA LYS A 251 8.15 -3.35 -14.07
C LYS A 251 7.66 -4.79 -14.21
N ASP A 252 7.50 -5.49 -13.09
CA ASP A 252 7.03 -6.88 -13.04
C ASP A 252 5.50 -7.00 -12.95
N GLU A 253 4.79 -5.87 -12.99
CA GLU A 253 3.34 -5.82 -12.89
C GLU A 253 2.67 -5.48 -14.20
N THR A 254 1.64 -6.25 -14.51
CA THR A 254 0.73 -5.98 -15.63
C THR A 254 -0.49 -5.23 -15.10
N PRO A 255 -0.75 -4.00 -15.57
CA PRO A 255 -1.92 -3.23 -15.14
C PRO A 255 -3.24 -3.94 -15.42
N PRO A 256 -4.30 -3.65 -14.66
CA PRO A 256 -5.61 -4.30 -14.82
C PRO A 256 -6.26 -4.10 -16.18
N GLN A 257 -5.87 -3.06 -16.91
CA GLN A 257 -6.34 -2.76 -18.27
C GLN A 257 -6.00 -3.89 -19.26
N GLU A 258 -5.01 -4.74 -18.94
CA GLU A 258 -4.60 -5.90 -19.74
C GLU A 258 -5.06 -7.25 -19.15
N ILE A 259 -5.67 -7.25 -17.95
CA ILE A 259 -6.16 -8.48 -17.28
C ILE A 259 -7.54 -8.91 -17.84
N ALA A 260 -8.18 -8.06 -18.64
CA ALA A 260 -9.42 -8.36 -19.35
C ALA A 260 -9.25 -8.19 -20.87
N ALA A 261 -8.55 -9.15 -21.48
CA ALA A 261 -8.66 -9.51 -22.89
C ALA A 261 -8.75 -11.03 -23.03
#